data_AF-A0A0T6B353-F1
#
_entry.id   AF-A0A0T6B353-F1
#
_cell.length_a   1.000
_cell.length_b   1.000
_cell.length_c   1.000
_cell.angle_alpha   90.00
_cell.angle_beta   90.00
_cell.angle_gamma   90.00
#
_symmetry.space_group_name_H-M   'P 1'
#
loop_
_entity.id
_entity.type
_entity.pdbx_description
1 polymer ?
#
loop_
_entity_poly.entity_id
_entity_poly.type
_entity_poly.pdbx_seq_one_letter_code
_entity_poly.pdbx_strand_id
1 'polypeptide(L)'
;EDESCQCDLTVTNESEDTEEDVELQIEESRLNLNMAKQSSKEEQHIHVSVRIRPNNPSEYETKSFLEVLSKKEILSKTTYNQKRYVFDRVFDSHSSQQEVYTSIVSPLIPEVIGGYNCTVFAYGQTGTGKTYTMEGVHDKE
;
A
#
# COMPACT_ATOMS: atom_id res chain seq x y z
N GLU A 1 62.63 34.08 25.34
CA GLU A 1 61.50 33.75 26.22
C GLU A 1 60.38 34.76 25.94
N ASP A 2 59.42 34.60 25.03
CA ASP A 2 59.15 33.62 23.99
C ASP A 2 58.19 34.23 22.95
N GLU A 3 58.41 33.83 21.69
CA GLU A 3 57.50 33.54 20.59
C GLU A 3 56.14 34.23 20.38
N SER A 4 56.00 34.74 19.13
CA SER A 4 54.87 34.52 18.21
C SER A 4 53.53 35.21 18.52
N CYS A 5 52.72 35.65 17.57
CA CYS A 5 52.73 35.51 16.13
C CYS A 5 51.93 36.68 15.57
N GLN A 6 52.46 37.31 14.53
CA GLN A 6 51.72 38.20 13.66
C GLN A 6 50.82 37.34 12.76
N CYS A 7 49.52 37.60 12.77
CA CYS A 7 48.62 37.19 11.68
C CYS A 7 47.72 38.36 11.27
N ASP A 8 48.31 39.25 10.47
CA ASP A 8 47.56 39.86 9.37
C ASP A 8 47.12 38.73 8.45
N LEU A 9 45.81 38.59 8.22
CA LEU A 9 45.29 37.86 7.06
C LEU A 9 44.00 38.53 6.58
N THR A 10 44.16 39.56 5.76
CA THR A 10 43.13 40.00 4.81
C THR A 10 43.32 39.24 3.51
N VAL A 11 42.56 38.18 3.23
CA VAL A 11 42.32 37.65 1.88
C VAL A 11 40.94 36.99 1.82
N THR A 12 40.01 37.75 1.25
CA THR A 12 38.96 37.43 0.25
C THR A 12 38.35 36.02 0.21
N ASN A 13 37.02 35.97 0.24
CA ASN A 13 36.22 35.45 -0.88
C ASN A 13 34.73 35.78 -0.62
N GLU A 14 34.26 36.84 -1.27
CA GLU A 14 32.88 36.87 -1.75
C GLU A 14 32.79 35.69 -2.73
N SER A 15 32.25 34.57 -2.28
CA SER A 15 31.78 33.54 -3.21
C SER A 15 30.52 34.10 -3.84
N GLU A 16 30.71 34.85 -4.91
CA GLU A 16 29.71 35.06 -5.94
C GLU A 16 29.35 33.67 -6.47
N ASP A 17 28.30 33.07 -5.93
CA ASP A 17 27.71 31.85 -6.49
C ASP A 17 27.33 32.17 -7.93
N THR A 18 28.07 31.61 -8.89
CA THR A 18 27.80 31.87 -10.31
C THR A 18 26.48 31.21 -10.70
N GLU A 19 25.73 31.79 -11.64
CA GLU A 19 24.46 31.20 -12.12
C GLU A 19 24.64 29.75 -12.60
N GLU A 20 25.85 29.40 -13.09
CA GLU A 20 26.24 28.05 -13.47
C GLU A 20 26.32 27.08 -12.26
N ASP A 21 26.80 27.52 -11.10
CA ASP A 21 26.87 26.68 -9.88
C ASP A 21 25.47 26.35 -9.33
N VAL A 22 24.55 27.32 -9.39
CA VAL A 22 23.15 27.11 -9.00
C VAL A 22 22.45 26.17 -10.00
N GLU A 23 22.72 26.31 -11.30
CA GLU A 23 22.14 25.45 -12.33
C GLU A 23 22.66 24.00 -12.24
N LEU A 24 23.95 23.83 -11.93
CA LEU A 24 24.56 22.52 -11.67
C LEU A 24 23.96 21.84 -10.42
N GLN A 25 23.73 22.59 -9.34
CA GLN A 25 23.05 22.05 -8.14
C GLN A 25 21.59 21.66 -8.43
N ILE A 26 20.89 22.40 -9.28
CA ILE A 26 19.51 22.07 -9.71
C ILE A 26 19.52 20.82 -10.60
N GLU A 27 20.46 20.69 -11.54
CA GLU A 27 20.60 19.47 -12.35
C GLU A 27 20.95 18.25 -11.52
N GLU A 28 21.86 18.38 -10.56
CA GLU A 28 22.26 17.28 -9.66
C GLU A 28 21.09 16.85 -8.77
N SER A 29 20.29 17.82 -8.30
CA SER A 29 19.03 17.56 -7.58
C SER A 29 18.00 16.84 -8.46
N ARG A 30 17.88 17.22 -9.74
CA ARG A 30 16.99 16.55 -10.72
C ARG A 30 17.46 15.14 -11.05
N LEU A 31 18.77 14.93 -11.20
CA LEU A 31 19.40 13.64 -11.43
C LEU A 31 19.16 12.69 -10.24
N ASN A 32 19.32 13.18 -9.01
CA ASN A 32 19.02 12.42 -7.80
C ASN A 32 17.53 12.07 -7.68
N LEU A 33 16.62 12.97 -8.04
CA LEU A 33 15.19 12.67 -8.11
C LEU A 33 14.86 11.58 -9.15
N ASN A 34 15.56 11.57 -10.28
CA ASN A 34 15.36 10.58 -11.34
C ASN A 34 15.96 9.21 -10.97
N MET A 35 17.12 9.17 -10.32
CA MET A 35 17.72 7.93 -9.81
C MET A 35 16.87 7.29 -8.70
N ALA A 36 16.32 8.10 -7.78
CA ALA A 36 15.37 7.63 -6.78
C ALA A 36 14.07 7.07 -7.42
N LYS A 37 13.61 7.66 -8.52
CA LYS A 37 12.44 7.17 -9.29
C LYS A 37 12.72 5.91 -10.11
N GLN A 38 13.98 5.63 -10.47
CA GLN A 38 14.33 4.47 -11.30
C GLN A 38 14.61 3.18 -10.51
N SER A 39 14.78 3.27 -9.18
CA SER A 39 15.21 2.13 -8.35
C SER A 39 14.13 1.07 -8.05
N SER A 40 12.84 1.30 -8.31
CA SER A 40 11.78 0.36 -7.89
C SER A 40 10.70 0.13 -8.95
N LYS A 41 11.10 -0.16 -10.18
CA LYS A 41 10.17 -0.75 -11.15
C LYS A 41 9.98 -2.24 -10.80
N GLU A 42 9.46 -2.53 -9.61
CA GLU A 42 8.98 -3.87 -9.26
C GLU A 42 7.83 -4.24 -10.18
N GLU A 43 7.82 -5.50 -10.65
CA GLU A 43 6.74 -6.04 -11.46
C GLU A 43 5.44 -5.99 -10.65
N GLN A 44 4.51 -5.14 -11.08
CA GLN A 44 3.23 -4.96 -10.40
C GLN A 44 2.28 -6.09 -10.84
N HIS A 45 1.99 -7.01 -9.92
CA HIS A 45 0.97 -8.05 -10.11
C HIS A 45 -0.38 -7.59 -9.54
N ILE A 46 -1.47 -8.08 -10.14
CA ILE A 46 -2.81 -7.86 -9.60
C ILE A 46 -2.91 -8.58 -8.26
N HIS A 47 -3.06 -7.82 -7.18
CA HIS A 47 -3.26 -8.37 -5.84
C HIS A 47 -4.72 -8.80 -5.66
N VAL A 48 -4.94 -10.09 -5.42
CA VAL A 48 -6.28 -10.68 -5.23
C VAL A 48 -6.46 -11.10 -3.77
N SER A 49 -7.35 -10.38 -3.10
CA SER A 49 -7.75 -10.66 -1.72
C SER A 49 -9.19 -11.18 -1.64
N VAL A 50 -9.46 -12.08 -0.70
CA VAL A 50 -10.81 -12.59 -0.41
C VAL A 50 -11.24 -12.19 0.99
N ARG A 51 -12.48 -11.69 1.12
CA ARG A 51 -13.11 -11.39 2.40
C ARG A 51 -14.36 -12.23 2.58
N ILE A 52 -14.41 -12.97 3.68
CA ILE A 52 -15.56 -13.78 4.06
C ILE A 52 -16.44 -12.96 4.99
N ARG A 53 -17.72 -12.82 4.68
CA ARG A 53 -18.68 -12.20 5.60
C ARG A 53 -19.15 -13.21 6.65
N PRO A 54 -19.53 -12.76 7.86
CA PRO A 54 -20.31 -13.59 8.78
C PRO A 54 -21.54 -14.18 8.09
N ASN A 55 -21.85 -15.43 8.43
CA ASN A 55 -23.06 -16.10 7.96
C ASN A 55 -24.29 -15.37 8.48
N ASN A 56 -25.28 -15.19 7.60
CA ASN A 56 -26.57 -14.67 8.03
C ASN A 56 -27.32 -15.81 8.77
N PRO A 57 -28.13 -15.55 9.80
CA PRO A 57 -28.83 -16.62 10.51
C PRO A 57 -29.71 -17.51 9.62
N SER A 58 -30.22 -16.96 8.51
CA SER A 58 -30.99 -17.70 7.52
C SER A 58 -30.15 -18.67 6.67
N GLU A 59 -28.82 -18.63 6.76
CA GLU A 59 -27.89 -19.42 5.92
C GLU A 59 -27.34 -20.66 6.62
N TYR A 60 -27.58 -20.82 7.93
CA TYR A 60 -27.10 -21.97 8.70
C TYR A 60 -27.65 -23.31 8.18
N GLU A 61 -28.76 -23.31 7.43
CA GLU A 61 -29.34 -24.53 6.84
C GLU A 61 -28.60 -25.01 5.58
N THR A 62 -27.76 -24.18 4.97
CA THR A 62 -27.09 -24.51 3.70
C THR A 62 -25.77 -25.23 3.97
N LYS A 63 -25.60 -26.46 3.47
CA LYS A 63 -24.41 -27.33 3.65
C LYS A 63 -23.13 -26.88 2.93
N SER A 64 -23.04 -25.64 2.46
CA SER A 64 -21.84 -25.12 1.82
C SER A 64 -21.03 -24.34 2.85
N PHE A 65 -19.85 -24.83 3.19
CA PHE A 65 -19.00 -24.23 4.20
C PHE A 65 -17.67 -23.78 3.59
N LEU A 66 -17.33 -22.51 3.82
CA LEU A 66 -16.00 -21.99 3.57
C LEU A 66 -15.19 -22.11 4.86
N GLU A 67 -14.04 -22.76 4.79
CA GLU A 67 -13.10 -22.87 5.89
C GLU A 67 -11.82 -22.13 5.55
N VAL A 68 -11.38 -21.24 6.43
CA VAL A 68 -10.11 -20.54 6.30
C VAL A 68 -9.01 -21.42 6.87
N LEU A 69 -8.08 -21.86 6.02
CA LEU A 69 -6.94 -22.67 6.44
C LEU A 69 -5.76 -21.80 6.90
N SER A 70 -5.56 -20.67 6.22
CA SER A 70 -4.51 -19.71 6.54
C SER A 70 -4.87 -18.32 6.02
N LYS A 71 -4.01 -17.32 6.29
CA LYS A 71 -4.15 -15.95 5.74
C LYS A 71 -4.06 -15.87 4.22
N LYS A 72 -3.78 -16.96 3.50
CA LYS A 72 -3.68 -17.02 2.03
C LYS A 72 -4.52 -18.13 1.41
N GLU A 73 -5.16 -18.97 2.22
CA GLU A 73 -5.75 -20.21 1.72
C GLU A 73 -7.13 -20.46 2.32
N ILE A 74 -8.08 -20.79 1.44
CA ILE A 74 -9.42 -21.22 1.81
C ILE A 74 -9.75 -22.58 1.21
N LEU A 75 -10.67 -23.25 1.88
CA LEU A 75 -11.19 -24.55 1.51
C LEU A 75 -12.71 -24.46 1.39
N SER A 76 -13.19 -24.59 0.16
CA SER A 76 -14.63 -24.67 -0.14
C SER A 76 -15.07 -26.12 -0.01
N LYS A 77 -15.89 -26.41 1.01
CA LYS A 77 -16.50 -27.72 1.23
C LYS A 77 -17.95 -27.69 0.75
N THR A 78 -18.24 -28.53 -0.23
CA THR A 78 -19.62 -28.85 -0.66
C THR A 78 -19.91 -30.31 -0.31
N THR A 79 -21.18 -30.73 -0.35
CA THR A 79 -21.58 -32.11 0.00
C THR A 79 -20.85 -33.19 -0.79
N TYR A 80 -20.38 -32.87 -2.00
CA TYR A 80 -19.78 -33.84 -2.93
C TYR A 80 -18.34 -33.53 -3.32
N ASN A 81 -17.80 -32.37 -2.94
CA ASN A 81 -16.49 -31.92 -3.41
C ASN A 81 -15.83 -30.95 -2.43
N GLN A 82 -14.50 -31.01 -2.37
CA GLN A 82 -13.64 -30.07 -1.66
C GLN A 82 -12.68 -29.41 -2.65
N LYS A 83 -12.69 -28.08 -2.69
CA LYS A 83 -11.76 -27.31 -3.52
C LYS A 83 -10.96 -26.34 -2.67
N ARG A 84 -9.65 -26.33 -2.91
CA ARG A 84 -8.69 -25.46 -2.24
C ARG A 84 -8.36 -24.29 -3.17
N TYR A 85 -8.33 -23.10 -2.61
CA TYR A 85 -8.01 -21.87 -3.32
C TYR A 85 -6.94 -21.09 -2.56
N VAL A 86 -5.98 -20.54 -3.30
CA VAL A 86 -4.89 -19.74 -2.77
C VAL A 86 -5.01 -18.33 -3.34
N PHE A 87 -4.88 -17.34 -2.47
CA PHE A 87 -4.98 -15.91 -2.75
C PHE A 87 -3.82 -15.18 -2.09
N ASP A 88 -3.61 -13.91 -2.46
CA ASP A 88 -2.58 -13.10 -1.81
C ASP A 88 -2.91 -12.81 -0.35
N ARG A 89 -4.21 -12.67 -0.05
CA ARG A 89 -4.73 -12.56 1.31
C ARG A 89 -6.17 -13.04 1.46
N VAL A 90 -6.45 -13.58 2.63
CA VAL A 90 -7.77 -14.05 3.07
C VAL A 90 -8.12 -13.38 4.39
N PHE A 91 -9.29 -12.76 4.42
CA PHE A 91 -9.91 -12.17 5.60
C PHE A 91 -11.10 -13.03 6.01
N ASP A 92 -11.10 -13.44 7.27
CA ASP A 92 -12.18 -14.28 7.82
C ASP A 92 -13.40 -13.42 8.20
N SER A 93 -14.43 -14.07 8.75
CA SER A 93 -15.64 -13.39 9.20
C SER A 93 -15.43 -12.44 10.38
N HIS A 94 -14.29 -12.52 11.07
CA HIS A 94 -13.95 -11.68 12.22
C HIS A 94 -13.08 -10.49 11.84
N SER A 95 -12.50 -10.48 10.63
CA SER A 95 -11.72 -9.36 10.12
C SER A 95 -12.51 -8.06 10.06
N SER A 96 -11.97 -7.04 10.75
CA SER A 96 -12.57 -5.72 10.82
C SER A 96 -12.35 -4.94 9.53
N GLN A 97 -13.18 -3.90 9.33
CA GLN A 97 -13.02 -2.97 8.21
C GLN A 97 -11.65 -2.30 8.22
N GLN A 98 -11.16 -1.95 9.41
CA GLN A 98 -9.85 -1.35 9.60
C GLN A 98 -8.70 -2.29 9.22
N GLU A 99 -8.82 -3.59 9.52
CA GLU A 99 -7.81 -4.57 9.13
C GLU A 99 -7.70 -4.68 7.60
N VAL A 100 -8.85 -4.75 6.92
CA VAL A 100 -8.92 -4.81 5.45
C VAL A 100 -8.31 -3.55 4.82
N TYR A 101 -8.67 -2.37 5.32
CA TYR A 101 -8.11 -1.10 4.87
C TYR A 101 -6.59 -1.03 5.06
N THR A 102 -6.12 -1.36 6.26
CA THR A 102 -4.69 -1.29 6.61
C THR A 102 -3.86 -2.24 5.76
N SER A 103 -4.40 -3.41 5.42
CA SER A 103 -3.67 -4.39 4.64
C SER A 103 -3.70 -4.14 3.12
N ILE A 104 -4.82 -3.67 2.56
CA ILE A 104 -4.99 -3.57 1.11
C ILE A 104 -4.78 -2.14 0.63
N VAL A 105 -5.39 -1.17 1.32
CA VAL A 105 -5.50 0.22 0.83
C VAL A 105 -4.35 1.08 1.32
N SER A 106 -3.95 0.93 2.60
CA SER A 106 -2.87 1.73 3.18
C SER A 106 -1.55 1.70 2.39
N PRO A 107 -1.10 0.56 1.82
CA PRO A 107 0.11 0.51 1.00
C PRO A 107 -0.02 1.25 -0.34
N LEU A 108 -1.24 1.44 -0.84
CA LEU A 108 -1.51 2.12 -2.12
C LEU A 108 -1.48 3.65 -1.97
N ILE A 109 -1.69 4.18 -0.76
CA ILE A 109 -1.75 5.64 -0.55
C ILE A 109 -0.45 6.36 -0.96
N PRO A 110 0.76 5.88 -0.57
CA PRO A 110 2.01 6.46 -1.04
C PRO A 110 2.19 6.38 -2.56
N GLU A 111 1.71 5.31 -3.20
CA GLU A 111 1.77 5.16 -4.65
C GLU A 111 0.90 6.21 -5.35
N VAL A 112 -0.34 6.42 -4.87
CA VAL A 112 -1.21 7.48 -5.39
C VAL A 112 -0.57 8.86 -5.24
N ILE A 113 0.04 9.15 -4.08
CA ILE A 113 0.75 10.41 -3.84
C ILE A 113 1.98 10.53 -4.74
N GLY A 114 2.64 9.42 -5.05
CA GLY A 114 3.74 9.32 -6.00
C GLY A 114 3.34 9.52 -7.47
N GLY A 115 2.04 9.67 -7.75
CA GLY A 115 1.50 9.87 -9.10
C GLY A 115 1.16 8.58 -9.83
N TYR A 116 1.05 7.45 -9.13
CA TYR A 116 0.61 6.18 -9.71
C TYR A 116 -0.91 6.04 -9.66
N ASN A 117 -1.47 5.41 -10.69
CA ASN A 117 -2.90 5.11 -10.74
C ASN A 117 -3.16 3.79 -9.98
N CYS A 118 -3.71 3.89 -8.78
CA CYS A 118 -4.15 2.72 -8.02
C CYS A 118 -5.66 2.51 -8.24
N THR A 119 -6.09 1.26 -8.39
CA THR A 119 -7.52 0.94 -8.54
C THR A 119 -7.87 -0.29 -7.72
N VAL A 120 -8.92 -0.19 -6.90
CA VAL A 120 -9.41 -1.28 -6.05
C VAL A 120 -10.84 -1.62 -6.46
N PHE A 121 -11.09 -2.90 -6.72
CA PHE A 121 -12.40 -3.41 -7.06
C PHE A 121 -12.89 -4.38 -5.98
N ALA A 122 -14.16 -4.25 -5.61
CA ALA A 122 -14.85 -5.25 -4.81
C ALA A 122 -15.72 -6.12 -5.74
N TYR A 123 -15.47 -7.42 -5.79
CA TYR A 123 -16.20 -8.37 -6.62
C TYR A 123 -16.91 -9.45 -5.80
N GLY A 124 -18.09 -9.90 -6.25
CA GLY A 124 -18.90 -10.92 -5.58
C GLY A 124 -20.39 -10.79 -5.87
N GLN A 125 -21.19 -11.75 -5.39
CA GLN A 125 -22.65 -11.74 -5.53
C GLN A 125 -23.31 -10.61 -4.71
N THR A 126 -24.54 -10.22 -5.05
CA THR A 126 -25.35 -9.31 -4.20
C THR A 126 -25.43 -9.85 -2.77
N GLY A 127 -25.29 -8.98 -1.77
CA GLY A 127 -25.32 -9.36 -0.35
C GLY A 127 -24.00 -9.89 0.24
N THR A 128 -22.92 -10.01 -0.54
CA THR A 128 -21.62 -10.51 -0.01
C THR A 128 -20.76 -9.44 0.67
N GLY A 129 -21.26 -8.21 0.83
CA GLY A 129 -20.55 -7.15 1.54
C GLY A 129 -19.60 -6.30 0.69
N LYS A 130 -19.81 -6.19 -0.63
CA LYS A 130 -19.04 -5.28 -1.50
C LYS A 130 -19.16 -3.81 -1.06
N THR A 131 -20.38 -3.28 -0.98
CA THR A 131 -20.65 -1.91 -0.51
C THR A 131 -20.16 -1.70 0.91
N TYR A 132 -20.41 -2.66 1.80
CA TYR A 132 -19.89 -2.63 3.16
C TYR A 132 -18.35 -2.52 3.22
N THR A 133 -17.65 -3.19 2.29
CA THR A 133 -16.19 -3.14 2.23
C THR A 133 -15.66 -1.82 1.66
N MET A 134 -16.37 -1.18 0.73
CA MET A 134 -15.90 0.05 0.09
C MET A 134 -16.34 1.31 0.85
N GLU A 135 -17.59 1.35 1.32
CA GLU A 135 -18.21 2.53 1.92
C GLU A 135 -18.43 2.38 3.42
N GLY A 136 -18.49 1.15 3.95
CA GLY A 136 -18.83 0.88 5.34
C GLY A 136 -20.35 0.81 5.59
N VAL A 137 -20.74 1.01 6.85
CA VAL A 137 -22.15 1.12 7.24
C VAL A 137 -22.54 2.59 7.16
N HIS A 138 -23.64 2.88 6.45
CA HIS A 138 -24.26 4.20 6.49
C HIS A 138 -25.03 4.30 7.80
N ASP A 139 -24.49 5.01 8.79
CA ASP A 139 -25.27 5.42 9.95
C ASP A 139 -26.38 6.35 9.44
N LYS A 140 -27.63 5.92 9.61
CA LYS A 140 -28.77 6.80 9.40
C LYS A 140 -28.81 7.78 10.56
N GLU A 141 -28.31 8.99 10.34
CA GLU A 141 -28.68 10.16 11.15
C GLU A 141 -30.21 10.37 11.16
#